data_AF-A0A2M9C255-F1
#
_entry.id   AF-A0A2M9C255-F1
#
_cell.length_a   1.000
_cell.length_b   1.000
_cell.length_c   1.000
_cell.angle_alpha   90.00
_cell.angle_beta   90.00
_cell.angle_gamma   90.00
#
_symmetry.space_group_name_H-M   'P 1'
#
loop_
_entity.id
_entity.type
_entity.pdbx_description
1 polymer ?
#
loop_
_entity_poly.entity_id
_entity_poly.type
_entity_poly.pdbx_seq_one_letter_code
_entity_poly.pdbx_strand_id
1 'polypeptide(L)' 'MKLLEVGNLGGGDLAGMGIIFLCIGLATFAISILIAVILGIMSASSTGKKYSFKVPLIGILIGILTFIAGGCICGFSL' A
#
# COMPACT_ATOMS: atom_id res chain seq x y z
N MET A 1 -13.35 2.52 -26.40
CA MET A 1 -12.06 3.23 -26.63
C MET A 1 -12.03 4.65 -26.03
N LYS A 2 -12.88 4.99 -25.05
CA LYS A 2 -12.87 6.31 -24.36
C LYS A 2 -12.03 6.34 -23.07
N LEU A 3 -11.61 5.18 -22.55
CA LEU A 3 -10.83 5.07 -21.31
C LEU A 3 -9.32 5.35 -21.53
N LEU A 4 -8.82 5.18 -22.76
CA LEU A 4 -7.42 5.42 -23.10
C LEU A 4 -7.09 6.91 -23.27
N GLU A 5 -8.07 7.75 -23.63
CA GLU A 5 -7.89 9.22 -23.64
C GLU A 5 -7.76 9.82 -22.23
N VAL A 6 -8.28 9.13 -21.21
CA VAL A 6 -8.07 9.52 -19.79
C VAL A 6 -6.64 9.23 -19.34
N GLY A 7 -5.99 8.22 -19.92
CA GLY A 7 -4.56 7.93 -19.72
C GLY A 7 -3.64 8.95 -20.38
N ASN A 8 -4.02 9.48 -21.55
CA ASN A 8 -3.23 10.49 -22.28
C ASN A 8 -3.31 11.92 -21.69
N LEU A 9 -4.09 12.13 -20.63
CA LEU A 9 -4.03 13.36 -19.81
C LEU A 9 -2.82 13.37 -18.85
N GLY A 10 -2.10 12.25 -18.74
CA GLY A 10 -0.86 12.12 -17.99
C GLY A 10 0.35 12.65 -18.75
N GLY A 11 0.46 13.97 -18.87
CA GLY A 11 1.76 14.60 -19.10
C GLY A 11 2.74 14.18 -18.00
N GLY A 12 4.05 14.24 -18.26
CA GLY A 12 5.12 13.67 -17.41
C GLY A 12 5.06 13.96 -15.89
N ASP A 13 4.30 14.97 -15.46
CA ASP A 13 4.01 15.27 -14.06
C ASP A 13 3.14 14.22 -13.33
N LEU A 14 2.21 13.54 -14.00
CA LEU A 14 1.37 12.50 -13.37
C LEU A 14 2.15 11.19 -13.11
N ALA A 15 3.14 10.87 -13.94
CA ALA A 15 4.03 9.73 -13.72
C ALA A 15 4.82 9.87 -12.41
N GLY A 16 5.28 11.09 -12.10
CA GLY A 16 5.97 11.41 -10.84
C GLY A 16 5.08 11.18 -9.62
N MET A 17 3.80 11.58 -9.69
CA MET A 17 2.80 11.29 -8.65
C MET A 17 2.57 9.79 -8.48
N GLY A 18 2.48 9.02 -9.58
CA GLY A 18 2.32 7.56 -9.52
C GLY A 18 3.47 6.84 -8.80
N ILE A 19 4.71 7.27 -9.04
CA ILE A 19 5.91 6.73 -8.36
C ILE A 19 5.87 7.01 -6.86
N ILE A 20 5.45 8.22 -6.46
CA ILE A 20 5.31 8.58 -5.04
C ILE A 20 4.26 7.68 -4.37
N PHE A 21 3.11 7.46 -5.02
CA PHE A 21 2.07 6.56 -4.52
C PHE A 21 2.55 5.10 -4.41
N LEU A 22 3.33 4.60 -5.38
CA LEU A 22 3.97 3.28 -5.33
C LEU A 22 4.92 3.17 -4.13
N CYS A 23 5.80 4.15 -3.93
CA CYS A 23 6.75 4.16 -2.82
C CYS A 23 6.05 4.22 -1.45
N ILE A 24 5.02 5.08 -1.31
CA ILE A 24 4.25 5.20 -0.07
C ILE A 24 3.45 3.92 0.20
N GLY A 25 2.81 3.33 -0.81
CA GLY A 25 2.09 2.06 -0.71
C GLY A 25 3.00 0.92 -0.27
N LEU A 26 4.20 0.83 -0.84
CA LEU A 26 5.20 -0.18 -0.48
C LEU A 26 5.71 0.01 0.95
N ALA A 27 6.02 1.26 1.34
CA ALA A 27 6.49 1.57 2.68
C ALA A 27 5.43 1.26 3.76
N THR A 28 4.18 1.67 3.52
CA THR A 28 3.07 1.38 4.45
C THR A 28 2.77 -0.11 4.57
N PHE A 29 2.87 -0.85 3.46
CA PHE A 29 2.77 -2.32 3.48
C PHE A 29 3.89 -2.97 4.31
N ALA A 30 5.15 -2.59 4.07
CA ALA A 30 6.31 -3.13 4.79
C ALA A 30 6.25 -2.83 6.30
N ILE A 31 5.89 -1.60 6.68
CA ILE A 31 5.73 -1.21 8.09
C ILE A 31 4.58 -2.00 8.74
N SER A 32 3.47 -2.19 8.04
CA SER A 32 2.32 -2.93 8.57
C SER A 32 2.66 -4.41 8.81
N ILE A 33 3.45 -5.02 7.92
CA ILE A 33 4.00 -6.38 8.13
C ILE A 33 4.92 -6.41 9.35
N LEU A 34 5.84 -5.45 9.47
CA LEU A 34 6.75 -5.38 10.62
C LEU A 34 5.98 -5.34 11.94
N ILE A 35 4.93 -4.50 12.01
CA ILE A 35 4.05 -4.39 13.18
C ILE A 35 3.29 -5.70 13.43
N ALA A 36 2.78 -6.35 12.38
CA ALA A 36 2.11 -7.65 12.49
C ALA A 36 3.04 -8.74 13.05
N VAL A 37 4.32 -8.75 12.63
CA VAL A 37 5.33 -9.69 13.12
C VAL A 37 5.64 -9.44 14.59
N ILE A 38 5.84 -8.17 14.98
CA ILE A 38 6.09 -7.81 16.39
C ILE A 38 4.90 -8.18 17.28
N LEU A 39 3.67 -7.90 16.83
CA LEU A 39 2.44 -8.33 17.50
C LEU A 39 2.33 -9.85 17.57
N GLY A 40 2.72 -10.56 16.51
CA GLY A 40 2.83 -12.02 16.46
C GLY A 40 3.74 -12.57 17.55
N ILE A 41 4.95 -12.05 17.64
CA ILE A 41 5.95 -12.47 18.63
C ILE A 41 5.47 -12.14 20.05
N MET A 42 4.94 -10.94 20.29
CA MET A 42 4.41 -10.55 21.61
C MET A 42 3.19 -11.39 22.01
N SER A 43 2.31 -11.71 21.07
CA SER A 43 1.13 -12.54 21.33
C SER A 43 1.48 -14.00 21.58
N ALA A 44 2.57 -14.51 21.01
CA ALA A 44 3.11 -15.84 21.31
C ALA A 44 3.84 -15.88 22.67
N SER A 45 4.49 -14.77 23.06
CA SER A 45 5.28 -14.67 24.29
C SER A 45 4.43 -14.27 25.53
N SER A 46 3.26 -13.67 25.33
CA SER A 46 2.36 -13.24 26.42
C SER A 46 1.01 -13.94 26.36
N THR A 47 0.86 -15.05 27.09
CA THR A 47 -0.35 -15.88 27.16
C THR A 47 -1.59 -15.16 27.74
N GLY A 48 -1.42 -13.94 28.28
CA GLY A 48 -2.48 -13.19 28.97
C GLY A 48 -3.02 -11.95 28.25
N LYS A 49 -2.35 -11.46 27.20
CA LYS A 49 -2.77 -10.22 26.49
C LYS A 49 -3.26 -10.55 25.08
N LYS A 50 -4.56 -10.34 24.85
CA LYS A 50 -5.16 -10.43 23.51
C LYS A 50 -4.74 -9.21 22.69
N TYR A 51 -3.70 -9.35 21.90
CA TYR A 51 -3.30 -8.33 20.94
C TYR A 51 -4.20 -8.38 19.70
N SER A 52 -4.79 -7.25 19.33
CA SER A 52 -5.70 -7.17 18.19
C SER A 52 -4.93 -7.01 16.88
N PHE A 53 -4.94 -8.04 16.03
CA PHE A 53 -4.33 -8.01 14.70
C PHE A 53 -5.12 -7.18 13.67
N LYS A 54 -6.28 -6.62 14.04
CA LYS A 54 -7.12 -5.84 13.11
C LYS A 54 -6.39 -4.62 12.56
N VAL A 55 -5.63 -3.93 13.40
CA VAL A 55 -4.91 -2.70 13.03
C VAL A 55 -3.85 -2.96 11.96
N PRO A 56 -2.89 -3.90 12.14
CA PRO A 56 -1.94 -4.22 11.07
C PRO A 56 -2.61 -4.78 9.80
N LEU A 57 -3.71 -5.55 9.92
CA LEU A 57 -4.45 -6.02 8.74
C LEU A 57 -5.01 -4.87 7.89
N ILE A 58 -5.60 -3.86 8.53
CA ILE A 58 -6.13 -2.67 7.86
C ILE A 58 -4.98 -1.90 7.18
N GLY A 59 -3.82 -1.79 7.84
CA GLY A 59 -2.63 -1.17 7.26
C GLY A 59 -2.12 -1.90 6.01
N ILE A 60 -2.10 -3.23 6.05
CA ILE A 60 -1.74 -4.07 4.88
C ILE A 60 -2.72 -3.83 3.73
N LEU A 61 -4.03 -3.82 4.01
CA LEU A 61 -5.07 -3.61 3.00
C LEU A 61 -4.93 -2.23 2.34
N ILE A 62 -4.77 -1.18 3.13
CA ILE A 62 -4.58 0.20 2.65
C ILE A 62 -3.29 0.31 1.83
N GLY A 63 -2.20 -0.31 2.28
CA GLY A 63 -0.91 -0.31 1.58
C GLY A 63 -1.02 -0.93 0.19
N ILE A 64 -1.69 -2.09 0.07
CA ILE A 64 -1.93 -2.76 -1.22
C ILE A 64 -2.80 -1.92 -2.14
N LEU A 65 -3.90 -1.35 -1.64
CA LEU A 65 -4.79 -0.48 -2.44
C LEU A 65 -4.04 0.76 -2.96
N THR A 66 -3.24 1.39 -2.12
CA THR A 66 -2.44 2.57 -2.47
C THR A 66 -1.35 2.20 -3.49
N PHE A 67 -0.73 1.03 -3.33
CA PHE A 67 0.27 0.51 -4.25
C PHE A 67 -0.33 0.20 -5.64
N ILE A 68 -1.49 -0.48 -5.69
CA ILE A 68 -2.18 -0.77 -6.95
C ILE A 68 -2.64 0.53 -7.62
N ALA A 69 -3.16 1.50 -6.86
CA ALA A 69 -3.54 2.81 -7.42
C ALA A 69 -2.33 3.53 -8.04
N GLY A 70 -1.18 3.56 -7.35
CA GLY A 70 0.07 4.10 -7.91
C GLY A 70 0.55 3.34 -9.15
N GLY A 71 0.46 2.00 -9.12
CA GLY A 71 0.80 1.14 -10.26
C GLY A 71 -0.10 1.36 -11.47
N CYS A 72 -1.40 1.58 -11.27
CA CYS A 72 -2.31 1.96 -12.33
C CYS A 72 -1.95 3.34 -12.91
N ILE A 73 -1.69 4.34 -12.08
CA ILE A 73 -1.30 5.69 -12.54
C ILE A 73 0.00 5.65 -13.36
N CYS A 74 1.02 4.90 -12.90
CA CYS A 74 2.25 4.70 -13.67
C CYS A 74 2.04 3.85 -14.93
N GLY A 75 1.22 2.80 -14.89
CA GLY A 75 0.97 1.89 -16.01
C GLY A 75 0.10 2.49 -17.12
N PHE A 76 -0.71 3.51 -16.83
CA PHE A 76 -1.40 4.31 -17.86
C PHE A 76 -0.48 5.36 -18.52
N SER A 77 0.71 5.60 -17.96
CA SER A 77 1.68 6.58 -18.45
C SER A 77 2.82 5.99 -19.29
N LEU A 78 2.84 4.65 -19.46
CA LEU A 78 3.79 3.87 -20.28
C LEU A 78 3.11 3.41 -21.57
#